data_AF-A0A351MTJ6-F1
#
_entry.id   AF-A0A351MTJ6-F1
#
_cell.length_a   1.000
_cell.length_b   1.000
_cell.length_c   1.000
_cell.angle_alpha   90.00
_cell.angle_beta   90.00
_cell.angle_gamma   90.00
#
_symmetry.space_group_name_H-M   'P 1'
#
loop_
_entity.id
_entity.type
_entity.pdbx_description
1 polymer ?
#
loop_
_entity_poly.entity_id
_entity_poly.type
_entity_poly.pdbx_seq_one_letter_code
_entity_poly.pdbx_strand_id
1 'polypeptide(L)' 'MNSGDPLTTSSSLYAEFLAEKDEILRHKWIESEKAGRDIGFERALLDWIRNHRAMWRSARRKNK' A
#
# COMPACT_ATOMS: atom_id res chain seq x y z
N MET A 1 31.17 -18.20 3.35
CA MET A 1 29.99 -18.73 4.05
C MET A 1 28.90 -17.69 3.96
N ASN A 2 27.79 -18.05 3.33
CA ASN A 2 26.70 -17.17 2.95
C ASN A 2 25.69 -17.16 4.10
N SER A 3 25.55 -16.03 4.79
CA SER A 3 24.56 -15.86 5.85
C SER A 3 23.83 -14.55 5.61
N GLY A 4 22.83 -14.60 4.73
CA GLY A 4 21.83 -13.53 4.63
C GLY A 4 21.06 -13.46 5.95
N ASP A 5 21.29 -12.38 6.69
CA ASP A 5 20.69 -12.12 7.99
C ASP A 5 19.15 -11.99 7.88
N PRO A 6 18.35 -12.78 8.62
CA PRO A 6 16.88 -12.70 8.64
C PRO A 6 16.33 -11.30 8.97
N LEU A 7 17.11 -10.46 9.66
CA LEU A 7 16.70 -9.11 10.08
C LEU A 7 16.58 -8.11 8.93
N THR A 8 17.33 -8.33 7.85
CA THR A 8 17.28 -7.46 6.65
C THR A 8 16.02 -7.69 5.81
N THR A 9 15.40 -8.88 5.91
CA THR A 9 14.16 -9.20 5.18
C THR A 9 12.93 -8.60 5.87
N SER A 10 12.94 -8.57 7.21
CA SER A 10 11.88 -7.97 8.02
C SER A 10 11.75 -6.46 7.77
N SER A 11 12.86 -5.74 7.55
CA SER A 11 12.79 -4.30 7.25
C SER A 11 12.17 -4.02 5.88
N SER A 12 12.47 -4.86 4.87
CA SER A 12 11.91 -4.71 3.52
C SER A 12 10.41 -5.00 3.49
N LEU A 13 9.96 -6.10 4.10
CA LEU A 13 8.54 -6.47 4.13
C LEU A 13 7.71 -5.45 4.92
N TYR A 14 8.24 -5.00 6.06
CA TYR A 14 7.57 -3.98 6.85
C TYR A 14 7.52 -2.62 6.13
N ALA A 15 8.61 -2.22 5.45
CA ALA A 15 8.62 -1.02 4.62
C ALA A 15 7.63 -1.12 3.45
N GLU A 16 7.50 -2.30 2.82
CA GLU A 16 6.51 -2.53 1.78
C GLU A 16 5.09 -2.41 2.30
N PHE A 17 4.81 -2.94 3.49
CA PHE A 17 3.52 -2.80 4.17
C PHE A 17 3.21 -1.34 4.52
N LEU A 18 4.17 -0.59 5.07
CA LEU A 18 3.99 0.83 5.36
C LEU A 18 3.67 1.64 4.11
N ALA A 19 4.37 1.36 3.00
CA ALA A 19 4.07 1.99 1.72
C ALA A 19 2.66 1.61 1.19
N GLU A 20 2.23 0.36 1.38
CA GLU A 20 0.87 -0.08 1.00
C GLU A 20 -0.19 0.67 1.82
N LYS A 21 0.02 0.77 3.14
CA LYS A 21 -0.85 1.51 4.06
C LYS A 21 -0.94 2.99 3.70
N ASP A 22 0.18 3.64 3.42
CA ASP A 22 0.20 5.07 3.07
C ASP A 22 -0.53 5.33 1.75
N GLU A 23 -0.43 4.41 0.78
CA GLU A 23 -1.20 4.49 -0.46
C GLU A 23 -2.71 4.36 -0.21
N ILE A 24 -3.12 3.42 0.64
CA ILE A 24 -4.54 3.25 1.03
C ILE A 24 -5.05 4.51 1.74
N LEU A 25 -4.24 5.13 2.60
CA LEU A 25 -4.62 6.37 3.28
C LEU A 25 -4.76 7.55 2.32
N ARG A 26 -3.90 7.66 1.30
CA ARG A 26 -4.05 8.66 0.24
C ARG A 26 -5.30 8.43 -0.57
N HIS A 27 -5.58 7.18 -0.96
CA HIS A 27 -6.80 6.80 -1.66
C HIS A 27 -8.05 7.17 -0.86
N LYS A 28 -8.06 6.83 0.44
CA LYS A 28 -9.13 7.21 1.37
C LYS A 28 -9.34 8.72 1.35
N TRP A 29 -8.28 9.52 1.49
CA TRP A 29 -8.39 10.97 1.51
C TRP A 29 -9.02 11.51 0.22
N ILE A 30 -8.52 11.10 -0.94
CA ILE A 30 -9.03 11.55 -2.25
C ILE A 30 -10.51 11.20 -2.42
N GLU A 31 -10.91 9.98 -2.06
CA GLU A 31 -12.30 9.55 -2.18
C GLU A 31 -13.22 10.21 -1.13
N SER A 32 -12.72 10.52 0.06
CA SER A 32 -13.46 11.31 1.06
C SER A 32 -13.68 12.75 0.59
N GLU A 33 -12.67 13.38 -0.03
CA GLU A 33 -12.81 14.72 -0.63
C GLU A 33 -13.87 14.71 -1.75
N LYS A 34 -13.84 13.71 -2.64
CA LYS A 34 -14.84 13.56 -3.71
C LYS A 34 -16.25 13.32 -3.17
N ALA A 35 -16.37 12.56 -2.09
CA ALA A 35 -17.66 12.24 -1.48
C ALA A 35 -18.21 13.38 -0.59
N GLY A 36 -17.39 14.39 -0.28
CA GLY A 36 -17.73 15.46 0.67
C GLY A 36 -17.93 14.97 2.11
N ARG A 37 -17.48 13.76 2.43
CA ARG A 37 -17.57 13.14 3.75
C ARG A 37 -16.52 12.04 3.89
N ASP A 38 -16.16 11.69 5.12
CA ASP A 38 -15.29 10.54 5.32
C ASP A 38 -15.98 9.24 4.87
N ILE A 39 -15.38 8.54 3.89
CA ILE A 39 -15.87 7.25 3.42
C ILE A 39 -15.49 6.09 4.35
N GLY A 40 -14.56 6.33 5.30
CA GLY A 40 -14.06 5.33 6.23
C GLY A 40 -12.96 4.45 5.65
N PHE A 41 -12.12 3.89 6.53
CA PHE A 41 -10.93 3.12 6.13
C PHE A 41 -11.28 1.81 5.42
N GLU A 42 -12.26 1.07 5.92
CA GLU A 42 -12.62 -0.24 5.39
C GLU A 42 -13.16 -0.17 3.96
N ARG A 43 -13.97 0.86 3.66
CA ARG A 43 -14.46 1.11 2.31
C ARG A 43 -13.34 1.52 1.35
N ALA A 44 -12.44 2.40 1.79
CA ALA A 44 -11.28 2.79 1.00
C ALA A 44 -10.36 1.59 0.73
N LEU A 45 -10.15 0.72 1.72
CA LEU A 45 -9.33 -0.48 1.61
C LEU A 45 -9.92 -1.47 0.59
N LEU A 46 -11.22 -1.76 0.66
CA LEU A 46 -11.89 -2.68 -0.27
C LEU A 46 -11.82 -2.17 -1.71
N ASP A 47 -12.06 -0.87 -1.91
CA ASP A 47 -11.96 -0.24 -3.23
C ASP A 47 -10.52 -0.26 -3.77
N TRP A 48 -9.54 0.09 -2.92
CA TRP A 48 -8.13 0.09 -3.28
C TRP A 48 -7.62 -1.31 -3.65
N ILE A 49 -7.99 -2.35 -2.89
CA ILE A 49 -7.61 -3.73 -3.17
C ILE A 49 -8.14 -4.17 -4.54
N ARG A 50 -9.37 -3.79 -4.89
CA ARG A 50 -10.02 -4.17 -6.15
C ARG A 50 -9.43 -3.44 -7.36
N ASN A 51 -9.20 -2.14 -7.24
CA ASN A 51 -8.93 -1.29 -8.40
C ASN A 51 -7.48 -0.82 -8.53
N HIS A 52 -6.74 -0.69 -7.43
CA HIS A 52 -5.45 0.01 -7.41
C HIS A 52 -4.26 -0.91 -7.11
N ARG A 53 -4.45 -1.92 -6.25
CA ARG A 53 -3.37 -2.78 -5.74
C ARG A 53 -2.56 -3.48 -6.82
N ALA A 54 -3.21 -4.01 -7.85
CA ALA A 54 -2.55 -4.73 -8.93
C ALA A 54 -1.60 -3.83 -9.73
N MET A 55 -2.06 -2.62 -10.09
CA MET A 55 -1.26 -1.62 -10.78
C MET A 55 -0.11 -1.12 -9.91
N TRP A 56 -0.39 -0.79 -8.64
CA TRP A 56 0.60 -0.29 -7.69
C TRP A 56 1.75 -1.29 -7.47
N ARG A 57 1.44 -2.58 -7.31
CA ARG A 57 2.47 -3.64 -7.21
C ARG A 57 3.29 -3.78 -8.49
N SER A 58 2.64 -3.67 -9.65
CA SER A 58 3.32 -3.76 -10.94
C SER A 58 4.27 -2.58 -11.17
N ALA A 59 3.87 -1.37 -10.78
CA ALA A 59 4.70 -0.18 -10.85
C ALA A 59 5.96 -0.30 -9.96
N ARG A 60 5.83 -0.81 -8.73
CA ARG A 60 6.98 -1.00 -7.84
C ARG A 60 7.93 -2.11 -8.30
N ARG A 61 7.42 -3.17 -8.96
CA ARG A 61 8.28 -4.21 -9.56
C ARG A 61 9.09 -3.71 -10.76
N LYS A 62 8.60 -2.69 -11.48
CA LYS A 62 9.34 -2.07 -12.60
C LYS A 62 10.43 -1.08 -12.16
N ASN A 63 10.35 -0.58 -10.92
CA ASN A 63 11.31 0.37 -10.35
C ASN A 63 12.40 -0.32 -9.50
N LYS A 64 12.62 -1.62 -9.69
CA LYS A 64 13.73 -2.39 -9.10
C LYS A 64 14.60 -2.93 -10.21
#